data_AF-A0A956DV66-F1
#
_entry.id   AF-A0A956DV66-F1
#
_cell.length_a   1.000
_cell.length_b   1.000
_cell.length_c   1.000
_cell.angle_alpha   90.00
_cell.angle_beta   90.00
_cell.angle_gamma   90.00
#
_symmetry.space_group_name_H-M   'P 1'
#
loop_
_entity.id
_entity.type
_entity.pdbx_description
1 polymer ?
#
loop_
_entity_poly.entity_id
_entity_poly.type
_entity_poly.pdbx_seq_one_letter_code
_entity_poly.pdbx_strand_id
1 'polypeptide(L)'
;CGGVCACSTCHVYVEAGEDLLSEAEEGEEDILDKAFDVQMHSRLGCQAKIVEDGDIEVSITDESLDAFYNEHPDHEDPRKAS
;
A
#
# COMPACT_ATOMS: atom_id res chain seq x y z
N CYS A 1 -0.89 6.07 9.85
CA CYS A 1 0.16 6.46 10.83
C CYS A 1 0.93 7.73 10.45
N GLY A 2 0.75 8.31 9.25
CA GLY A 2 1.55 9.47 8.81
C GLY A 2 2.91 9.11 8.20
N GLY A 3 3.06 7.88 7.69
CA GLY A 3 4.25 7.46 6.95
C GLY A 3 5.44 7.00 7.81
N VAL A 4 5.20 6.68 9.09
CA VAL A 4 6.25 6.32 10.06
C VAL A 4 6.38 4.80 10.26
N CYS A 5 5.99 3.99 9.27
CA CYS A 5 6.06 2.53 9.32
C CYS A 5 5.41 1.90 10.58
N ALA A 6 4.17 2.30 10.88
CA ALA A 6 3.46 1.85 12.09
C ALA A 6 2.01 1.38 11.84
N CYS A 7 1.59 1.24 10.58
CA CYS A 7 0.29 0.70 10.20
C CYS A 7 0.32 0.15 8.76
N SER A 8 -0.71 -0.61 8.39
CA SER A 8 -0.91 -1.17 7.05
C SER A 8 -1.79 -0.33 6.12
N THR A 9 -2.36 0.80 6.56
CA THR A 9 -3.35 1.59 5.77
C THR A 9 -2.82 2.22 4.45
N CYS A 10 -1.56 1.96 4.09
CA CYS A 10 -0.94 2.38 2.83
C CYS A 10 -0.44 1.18 2.03
N HIS A 11 -0.97 0.00 2.32
CA HIS A 11 -0.63 -1.25 1.68
C HIS A 11 -1.07 -1.21 0.21
N VAL A 12 -0.13 -1.52 -0.67
CA VAL A 12 -0.32 -1.60 -2.11
C VAL A 12 0.31 -2.89 -2.64
N TYR A 13 -0.17 -3.35 -3.79
CA TYR A 13 0.53 -4.32 -4.61
C TYR A 13 1.27 -3.60 -5.73
N VAL A 14 2.53 -3.95 -5.95
CA VAL A 14 3.35 -3.44 -7.05
C VAL A 14 3.17 -4.35 -8.26
N GLU A 15 2.43 -3.87 -9.25
CA GLU A 15 2.09 -4.64 -10.46
C GLU A 15 3.22 -4.54 -11.51
N ALA A 16 3.93 -3.41 -11.55
CA ALA A 16 5.08 -3.17 -12.42
C ALA A 16 6.04 -2.14 -11.82
N GLY A 17 7.33 -2.24 -12.17
CA GLY A 17 8.36 -1.28 -11.75
C GLY A 17 8.92 -1.51 -10.35
N GLU A 18 8.88 -2.75 -9.83
CA GLU A 18 9.45 -3.11 -8.53
C GLU A 18 10.96 -2.83 -8.44
N ASP A 19 11.68 -3.00 -9.55
CA ASP A 19 13.10 -2.70 -9.69
C ASP A 19 13.43 -1.19 -9.59
N LEU A 20 12.43 -0.33 -9.75
CA LEU A 20 12.55 1.12 -9.59
C LEU A 20 12.31 1.58 -8.15
N LEU A 21 12.03 0.64 -7.23
CA LEU A 21 11.78 0.90 -5.82
C LEU A 21 12.93 0.40 -4.95
N SER A 22 13.14 1.05 -3.81
CA SER A 22 14.04 0.52 -2.78
C SER A 22 13.53 -0.83 -2.29
N GLU A 23 14.43 -1.74 -1.93
CA GLU A 23 14.08 -2.99 -1.23
C GLU A 23 13.25 -2.68 0.04
N ALA A 24 12.42 -3.65 0.44
CA ALA A 24 11.71 -3.55 1.71
C ALA A 24 12.70 -3.62 2.88
N GLU A 25 12.53 -2.75 3.86
CA GLU A 25 13.32 -2.79 5.09
C GLU A 25 12.64 -3.74 6.10
N GLU A 26 13.40 -4.34 7.03
CA GLU A 26 12.88 -5.31 8.03
C GLU A 26 11.64 -4.78 8.79
N GLY A 27 11.63 -3.49 9.14
CA GLY A 27 10.48 -2.86 9.80
C GLY A 27 9.23 -2.75 8.91
N GLU A 28 9.39 -2.66 7.59
CA GLU A 28 8.29 -2.71 6.62
C GLU A 28 7.69 -4.12 6.59
N GLU A 29 8.55 -5.14 6.49
CA GLU A 29 8.16 -6.56 6.49
C GLU A 29 7.40 -6.93 7.78
N ASP A 30 7.88 -6.49 8.94
CA ASP A 30 7.23 -6.70 10.23
C ASP A 30 5.79 -6.15 10.32
N ILE A 31 5.52 -5.05 9.61
CA ILE A 31 4.19 -4.44 9.55
C ILE A 31 3.33 -5.15 8.52
N LEU A 32 3.89 -5.49 7.36
CA LEU A 32 3.22 -6.27 6.32
C LEU A 32 2.79 -7.64 6.85
N ASP A 33 3.61 -8.33 7.64
CA ASP A 33 3.27 -9.62 8.27
C ASP A 33 1.98 -9.59 9.11
N LYS A 34 1.56 -8.40 9.56
CA LYS A 34 0.33 -8.19 10.33
C LYS A 34 -0.84 -7.70 9.47
N ALA A 35 -0.60 -7.35 8.21
CA ALA A 35 -1.59 -6.89 7.27
C ALA A 35 -2.43 -8.04 6.71
N PHE A 36 -3.52 -7.70 6.04
CA PHE A 36 -4.42 -8.66 5.41
C PHE A 36 -4.04 -8.88 3.94
N ASP A 37 -4.18 -10.12 3.46
CA ASP A 37 -3.94 -10.49 2.04
C ASP A 37 -2.54 -10.14 1.49
N VAL A 38 -1.50 -10.31 2.32
CA VAL A 38 -0.11 -10.01 1.89
C VAL A 38 0.33 -10.96 0.78
N GLN A 39 0.82 -10.36 -0.30
CA GLN A 39 1.42 -11.01 -1.46
C GLN A 39 2.90 -10.65 -1.61
N MET A 40 3.65 -11.38 -2.44
CA MET A 40 5.10 -11.16 -2.62
C MET A 40 5.46 -9.75 -3.07
N HIS A 41 4.63 -9.14 -3.93
CA HIS A 41 4.79 -7.77 -4.41
C HIS A 41 4.09 -6.73 -3.50
N SER A 42 3.81 -7.07 -2.24
CA SER A 42 3.20 -6.12 -1.31
C SER A 42 4.23 -5.13 -0.81
N ARG A 43 3.85 -3.85 -0.77
CA ARG A 43 4.66 -2.79 -0.18
C ARG A 43 3.80 -1.90 0.71
N LEU A 44 4.44 -1.28 1.69
CA LEU A 44 3.90 -0.07 2.31
C LEU A 44 4.28 1.10 1.40
N GLY A 45 3.30 1.70 0.73
CA GLY A 45 3.55 2.79 -0.22
C GLY A 45 4.29 3.98 0.41
N CYS A 46 4.19 4.17 1.74
CA CYS A 46 4.95 5.21 2.44
C CYS A 46 6.45 4.90 2.64
N GLN A 47 6.88 3.64 2.49
CA GLN A 47 8.28 3.21 2.65
C GLN A 47 8.95 2.89 1.30
N ALA A 48 8.17 2.61 0.25
CA ALA A 48 8.66 2.36 -1.10
C ALA A 48 9.24 3.63 -1.76
N LYS A 49 10.56 3.84 -1.62
CA LYS A 49 11.26 4.99 -2.20
C LYS A 49 11.55 4.72 -3.67
N ILE A 50 11.23 5.67 -4.54
CA ILE A 50 11.61 5.62 -5.95
C ILE A 50 13.11 5.86 -6.06
N VAL A 51 13.86 4.90 -6.61
CA VAL A 51 15.32 4.95 -6.72
C VAL A 51 15.82 5.31 -8.13
N GLU A 52 15.00 5.05 -9.15
CA GLU A 52 15.30 5.36 -10.55
C GLU A 52 14.06 5.89 -11.28
N ASP A 53 14.27 6.66 -12.35
CA ASP A 53 13.18 7.21 -13.17
C ASP A 53 12.50 6.10 -13.98
N GLY A 54 11.17 6.06 -13.95
CA GLY A 54 10.37 5.15 -14.77
C GLY A 54 8.91 5.11 -14.35
N ASP A 55 8.15 4.21 -14.97
CA ASP A 55 6.74 4.00 -14.67
C ASP A 55 6.57 2.88 -13.63
N ILE A 56 5.79 3.17 -12.59
CA ILE A 56 5.46 2.21 -11.51
C ILE A 56 3.94 2.08 -11.48
N GLU A 57 3.46 0.86 -11.63
CA GLU A 57 2.04 0.55 -11.55
C GLU A 57 1.74 -0.12 -10.22
N VAL A 58 0.75 0.41 -9.50
CA VAL A 58 0.33 -0.13 -8.20
C VAL A 58 -1.19 -0.26 -8.14
N SER A 59 -1.65 -1.25 -7.39
CA SER A 59 -3.04 -1.38 -6.99
C SER A 59 -3.17 -1.18 -5.48
N ILE A 60 -4.20 -0.44 -5.05
CA ILE A 60 -4.46 -0.22 -3.61
C ILE A 60 -5.25 -1.42 -3.09
N THR A 61 -4.84 -1.96 -1.94
CA THR A 61 -5.52 -3.12 -1.37
C THR A 61 -6.93 -2.77 -0.88
N ASP A 62 -7.81 -3.77 -0.88
CA ASP A 62 -9.19 -3.58 -0.44
C ASP A 62 -9.28 -3.12 1.02
N GLU A 63 -8.37 -3.59 1.88
CA GLU A 63 -8.28 -3.17 3.29
C GLU A 63 -7.89 -1.69 3.43
N SER A 64 -6.91 -1.23 2.64
CA SER A 64 -6.51 0.18 2.65
C SER A 64 -7.60 1.09 2.07
N LEU A 65 -8.32 0.64 1.04
CA LEU A 65 -9.48 1.35 0.52
C LEU A 65 -10.64 1.37 1.53
N ASP A 66 -10.94 0.25 2.19
CA ASP A 66 -11.98 0.19 3.22
C ASP A 66 -11.64 1.07 4.42
N ALA A 67 -10.37 1.09 4.86
CA ALA A 67 -9.92 2.01 5.90
C ALA A 67 -10.19 3.46 5.50
N PHE A 68 -9.84 3.85 4.27
CA PHE A 68 -10.09 5.20 3.76
C PHE A 68 -11.58 5.56 3.77
N TYR A 69 -12.44 4.76 3.15
CA TYR A 69 -13.88 5.08 3.04
C TYR A 69 -14.64 4.98 4.37
N ASN A 70 -14.19 4.14 5.30
CA ASN A 70 -14.76 4.08 6.65
C ASN A 70 -14.42 5.33 7.48
N GLU A 71 -13.22 5.89 7.28
CA GLU A 71 -12.78 7.13 7.95
C GLU A 71 -13.34 8.40 7.28
N HIS A 72 -13.70 8.33 6.00
CA HIS A 72 -14.19 9.44 5.18
C HIS A 72 -15.60 9.14 4.62
N PRO A 73 -16.63 9.09 5.48
CA PRO A 73 -17.98 8.70 5.07
C PRO A 73 -18.68 9.70 4.13
N ASP A 74 -18.09 10.87 3.91
CA ASP A 74 -18.53 11.87 2.93
C ASP A 74 -18.05 11.55 1.50
N HIS A 75 -17.12 10.61 1.34
CA HIS A 75 -16.68 10.11 0.04
C HIS A 75 -17.46 8.85 -0.35
N GLU A 76 -18.04 8.84 -1.55
CA GLU A 76 -18.74 7.65 -2.08
C GLU A 76 -17.72 6.60 -2.52
N ASP A 77 -17.88 5.36 -2.04
CA ASP A 77 -17.05 4.22 -2.44
C ASP A 77 -17.55 3.65 -3.77
N PRO A 78 -16.82 3.85 -4.89
CA PRO A 78 -17.27 3.41 -6.20
C PRO A 78 -17.32 1.88 -6.33
N ARG A 79 -16.66 1.14 -5.42
CA ARG A 79 -16.72 -0.34 -5.39
C ARG A 79 -18.05 -0.85 -4.82
N LYS A 80 -18.75 -0.01 -4.05
CA LYS A 80 -20.03 -0.31 -3.41
C LYS A 80 -21.23 0.24 -4.18
N ALA A 81 -20.99 1.07 -5.20
CA ALA A 81 -22.03 1.55 -6.10
C ALA A 81 -22.46 0.39 -7.02
N SER A 82 -23.66 -0.17 -6.76
CA SER A 82 -24.30 -1.20 -7.58
C SER A 82 -25.27 -0.61 -8.61
#